data_AF-A0A2D5HF31-F1
#
_entry.id   AF-A0A2D5HF31-F1
#
_cell.length_a   1.000
_cell.length_b   1.000
_cell.length_c   1.000
_cell.angle_alpha   90.00
_cell.angle_beta   90.00
_cell.angle_gamma   90.00
#
_symmetry.space_group_name_H-M   'P 1'
#
loop_
_entity.id
_entity.type
_entity.pdbx_description
1 polymer ?
#
loop_
_entity_poly.entity_id
_entity_poly.type
_entity_poly.pdbx_seq_one_letter_code
_entity_poly.pdbx_strand_id
1 'polypeptide(L)'
;MKRVMAMVAVFGLTALATAYVGMAPLASSVNSPAVRNVLVMLDRTAAGAIAIGGRGTAIIACLVLGIVLILLVALNIGEGKAERVAAKTPASVGGHDPGPVWRPEPMSQDDRIANLRRRAAGLPAEARHKKPAPRPVALIRKPRERDRDWFDDLSWLGGLPRLGTTAWPCDTSGTPLPFAAQIDLAELAAACPESPLPQTGSLAFFLGTGAVVAVPEGHSEFAEAPENLPPAYDEGGHPFPAEPGRLSRHFFPFWPVQPVAIDLPETLRTPHGEPWQYEANEKMAEQIERHARPRDTLFTAHEDTGLWWHGVNHLADQLHAAFDASGRPVALKRDSVGHAQEALAAIENEGLEADPRLEEAKEDLARKQADLAAIEAQRNVLPDMLAAIEQFIAGRDPWEPLTSDECAIVDEFLTELHANYADVVRHNVPSSVTDLAALSLRTMVTDTTEAVAALPDDQLARINREFRMPTRHPHLMFGPGSSHNPAAHAGRGDILLLQLAYDDMIEWRWGEMGLFQFWISEDDAAAGRWDRARLSFDET
;
A
#
# COMPACT_ATOMS: atom_id res chain seq x y z
N MET A 1 -2.13 13.70 18.79
CA MET A 1 -2.83 15.00 18.64
C MET A 1 -2.13 16.17 19.35
N LYS A 2 -1.92 16.15 20.68
CA LYS A 2 -1.27 17.26 21.42
C LYS A 2 0.12 17.65 20.89
N ARG A 3 0.95 16.67 20.50
CA ARG A 3 2.29 16.92 19.88
C ARG A 3 2.19 17.66 18.55
N VAL A 4 1.30 17.19 17.67
CA VAL A 4 1.07 17.79 16.36
C VAL A 4 0.53 19.22 16.52
N MET A 5 -0.41 19.45 17.44
CA MET A 5 -0.89 20.81 17.74
C MET A 5 0.20 21.72 18.29
N ALA A 6 1.09 21.22 19.16
CA ALA A 6 2.22 22.00 19.67
C ALA A 6 3.22 22.35 18.55
N MET A 7 3.53 21.40 17.67
CA MET A 7 4.41 21.64 16.52
C MET A 7 3.80 22.64 15.53
N VAL A 8 2.50 22.52 15.22
CA VAL A 8 1.78 23.46 14.36
C VAL A 8 1.74 24.85 14.98
N ALA A 9 1.53 24.97 16.29
CA ALA A 9 1.54 26.26 16.98
C ALA A 9 2.93 26.93 16.94
N VAL A 10 4.01 26.18 17.19
CA VAL A 10 5.38 26.71 17.12
C VAL A 10 5.75 27.11 15.70
N PHE A 11 5.37 26.31 14.71
CA PHE A 11 5.58 26.64 13.29
C PHE A 11 4.83 27.92 12.89
N GLY A 12 3.54 28.01 13.24
CA GLY A 12 2.72 29.20 12.95
C GLY A 12 3.26 30.48 13.60
N LEU A 13 3.67 30.40 14.88
CA LEU A 13 4.26 31.55 15.59
C LEU A 13 5.59 31.99 14.97
N THR A 14 6.42 31.04 14.55
CA THR A 14 7.70 31.34 13.88
C THR A 14 7.48 32.01 12.53
N ALA A 15 6.54 31.50 11.73
CA ALA A 15 6.20 32.08 10.44
C ALA A 15 5.68 33.52 10.59
N LEU A 16 4.78 33.75 11.56
CA LEU A 16 4.25 35.09 11.87
C LEU A 16 5.36 36.06 12.33
N ALA A 17 6.25 35.62 13.23
CA ALA A 17 7.38 36.44 13.68
C ALA A 17 8.34 36.79 12.53
N THR A 18 8.60 35.83 11.65
CA THR A 18 9.47 36.01 10.48
C THR A 18 8.87 37.01 9.48
N ALA A 19 7.58 36.86 9.17
CA ALA A 19 6.84 37.79 8.32
C ALA A 19 6.82 39.20 8.93
N TYR A 20 6.62 39.30 10.25
CA TYR A 20 6.65 40.58 10.96
C TYR A 20 8.00 41.30 10.82
N VAL A 21 9.11 40.62 11.08
CA VAL A 21 10.47 41.19 10.94
C VAL A 21 10.74 41.64 9.49
N GLY A 22 10.21 40.92 8.51
CA GLY A 22 10.31 41.31 7.09
C GLY A 22 9.56 42.60 6.76
N MET A 23 8.41 42.83 7.40
CA MET A 23 7.52 43.96 7.13
C MET A 23 7.71 45.17 8.07
N ALA A 24 8.40 45.02 9.19
CA ALA A 24 8.57 46.09 10.17
C ALA A 24 9.31 47.32 9.59
N PRO A 25 8.90 48.56 9.97
CA PRO A 25 7.91 48.88 11.01
C PRO A 25 6.45 48.89 10.52
N LEU A 26 5.53 48.38 11.35
CA LEU A 26 4.09 48.31 11.05
C LEU A 26 3.22 49.18 11.97
N ALA A 27 3.76 49.77 13.03
CA ALA A 27 2.97 50.54 13.98
C ALA A 27 2.32 51.81 13.39
N SER A 28 2.91 52.38 12.34
CA SER A 28 2.42 53.60 11.70
C SER A 28 1.17 53.40 10.85
N SER A 29 0.87 52.16 10.43
CA SER A 29 -0.26 51.84 9.55
C SER A 29 -1.55 51.49 10.30
N VAL A 30 -1.54 51.45 11.63
CA VAL A 30 -2.71 51.02 12.44
C VAL A 30 -3.34 52.17 13.23
N ASN A 31 -4.65 52.34 13.06
CA ASN A 31 -5.44 53.41 13.68
C ASN A 31 -5.87 53.11 15.13
N SER A 32 -5.86 51.85 15.56
CA SER A 32 -6.23 51.45 16.93
C SER A 32 -5.12 51.75 17.94
N PRO A 33 -5.37 52.54 19.01
CA PRO A 33 -4.36 52.87 20.03
C PRO A 33 -3.83 51.65 20.79
N ALA A 34 -4.70 50.66 21.06
CA ALA A 34 -4.33 49.45 21.79
C ALA A 34 -3.36 48.57 20.97
N VAL A 35 -3.68 48.35 19.69
CA VAL A 35 -2.85 47.56 18.76
C VAL A 35 -1.54 48.31 18.46
N ARG A 36 -1.60 49.63 18.29
CA ARG A 36 -0.42 50.46 18.05
C ARG A 36 0.63 50.32 19.15
N ASN A 37 0.22 50.26 20.43
CA ASN A 37 1.17 50.09 21.54
C ASN A 37 1.92 48.75 21.48
N VAL A 38 1.23 47.67 21.10
CA VAL A 38 1.86 46.35 20.92
C VAL A 38 2.81 46.37 19.72
N LEU A 39 2.40 46.95 18.60
CA LEU A 39 3.23 47.05 17.39
C LEU A 39 4.47 47.93 17.61
N VAL A 40 4.38 49.01 18.40
CA VAL A 40 5.55 49.83 18.75
C VAL A 40 6.58 49.01 19.52
N MET A 41 6.14 48.12 20.42
CA MET A 41 7.05 47.23 21.12
C MET A 41 7.72 46.24 20.15
N LEU A 42 6.94 45.60 19.28
CA LEU A 42 7.44 44.64 18.30
C LEU A 42 8.37 45.29 17.25
N ASP A 43 8.06 46.51 16.80
CA ASP A 43 8.90 47.29 15.88
C ASP A 43 10.26 47.63 16.51
N ARG A 44 10.29 47.94 17.82
CA ARG A 44 11.57 48.15 18.53
C ARG A 44 12.40 46.89 18.60
N THR A 45 11.78 45.74 18.88
CA THR A 45 12.47 44.45 18.93
C THR A 45 12.99 44.04 17.55
N ALA A 46 12.17 44.21 16.51
CA ALA A 46 12.56 43.95 15.12
C ALA A 46 13.70 44.89 14.68
N ALA A 47 13.61 46.18 14.99
CA ALA A 47 14.67 47.15 14.69
C ALA A 47 16.00 46.79 15.37
N GLY A 48 15.97 46.31 16.62
CA GLY A 48 17.15 45.81 17.33
C GLY A 48 17.79 44.60 16.63
N ALA A 49 16.97 43.60 16.24
CA ALA A 49 17.46 42.43 15.50
C ALA A 49 18.03 42.80 14.13
N ILE A 50 17.37 43.70 13.41
CA ILE A 50 17.82 44.22 12.10
C ILE A 50 19.13 45.01 12.24
N ALA A 51 19.30 45.78 13.31
CA ALA A 51 20.52 46.58 13.53
C ALA A 51 21.76 45.71 13.78
N ILE A 52 21.60 44.51 14.36
CA ILE A 52 22.71 43.61 14.67
C ILE A 52 23.32 42.97 13.41
N GLY A 53 22.48 42.54 12.46
CA GLY A 53 22.95 41.71 11.34
C GLY A 53 22.35 42.05 9.98
N GLY A 54 21.52 43.09 9.88
CA GLY A 54 20.70 43.37 8.71
C GLY A 54 19.42 42.53 8.66
N ARG A 55 18.48 42.96 7.82
CA ARG A 55 17.12 42.37 7.76
C ARG A 55 17.12 40.91 7.31
N GLY A 56 17.94 40.55 6.33
CA GLY A 56 18.06 39.15 5.87
C GLY A 56 18.54 38.20 6.96
N THR A 57 19.56 38.62 7.72
CA THR A 57 20.09 37.85 8.85
C THR A 57 19.08 37.71 9.98
N ALA A 58 18.30 38.76 10.27
CA ALA A 58 17.24 38.71 11.27
C ALA A 58 16.12 37.71 10.90
N ILE A 59 15.73 37.66 9.61
CA ILE A 59 14.75 36.70 9.09
C ILE A 59 15.28 35.26 9.22
N ILE A 60 16.52 35.01 8.79
CA ILE A 60 17.14 33.68 8.87
C ILE A 60 17.26 33.24 10.34
N ALA A 61 17.64 34.14 11.25
CA ALA A 61 17.74 33.84 12.67
C ALA A 61 16.38 33.43 13.28
N CYS A 62 15.27 34.07 12.89
CA CYS A 62 13.93 33.67 13.31
C CYS A 62 13.55 32.26 12.80
N LEU A 63 13.85 31.95 11.53
CA LEU A 63 13.58 30.64 10.96
C LEU A 63 14.38 29.52 11.65
N VAL A 64 15.68 29.74 11.87
CA VAL A 64 16.55 28.80 12.57
C VAL A 64 16.06 28.55 14.00
N LEU A 65 15.65 29.61 14.71
CA LEU A 65 15.09 29.49 16.06
C LEU A 65 13.81 28.63 16.06
N GLY A 66 12.92 28.80 15.08
CA GLY A 66 11.71 27.98 14.97
C GLY A 66 12.01 26.50 14.74
N ILE A 67 12.97 26.17 13.88
CA ILE A 67 13.42 24.78 13.66
C ILE A 67 13.94 24.18 14.96
N VAL A 68 14.77 24.91 15.70
CA VAL A 68 15.31 24.46 17.00
C VAL A 68 14.18 24.22 18.02
N LEU A 69 13.18 25.10 18.09
CA LEU A 69 12.05 24.94 19.00
C LEU A 69 11.18 23.73 18.63
N ILE A 70 10.95 23.48 17.33
CA ILE A 70 10.23 22.29 16.86
C ILE A 70 10.97 21.01 17.26
N LEU A 71 12.30 20.97 17.08
CA LEU A 71 13.12 19.84 17.51
C LEU A 71 13.07 19.65 19.04
N LEU A 72 13.11 20.73 19.82
CA LEU A 72 12.99 20.66 21.28
C LEU A 72 11.61 20.15 21.74
N VAL A 73 10.53 20.53 21.06
CA VAL A 73 9.17 20.01 21.33
C VAL A 73 9.06 18.53 20.96
N ALA A 74 9.68 18.13 19.84
CA ALA A 74 9.74 16.74 19.43
C ALA A 74 10.52 15.87 20.45
N LEU A 75 11.61 16.40 21.01
CA LEU A 75 12.48 15.69 21.94
C LEU A 75 11.96 15.67 23.39
N ASN A 76 11.35 16.75 23.89
CA ASN A 76 10.98 16.85 25.32
C ASN A 76 9.61 16.28 25.67
N ILE A 77 8.75 15.97 24.70
CA ILE A 77 7.48 15.29 24.98
C ILE A 77 7.73 13.77 24.94
N GLY A 78 8.64 13.29 25.80
CA GLY A 78 8.92 11.88 26.03
C GLY A 78 7.96 11.25 27.04
N GLU A 79 7.44 10.07 26.70
CA GLU A 79 6.81 9.05 27.57
C GLU A 79 6.05 9.51 28.83
N GLY A 80 4.92 10.19 28.63
CA GLY A 80 3.89 10.27 29.67
C GLY A 80 3.10 8.96 29.76
N LYS A 81 3.23 8.23 30.87
CA LYS A 81 2.36 7.10 31.26
C LYS A 81 0.89 7.43 30.96
N ALA A 82 0.27 6.64 30.06
CA ALA A 82 -1.13 6.78 29.73
C ALA A 82 -2.00 6.26 30.88
N GLU A 83 -2.43 7.16 31.75
CA GLU A 83 -3.50 6.92 32.71
C GLU A 83 -4.84 6.94 31.94
N ARG A 84 -5.51 5.78 31.89
CA ARG A 84 -6.84 5.63 31.31
C ARG A 84 -7.86 6.43 32.12
N VAL A 85 -8.32 7.54 31.57
CA VAL A 85 -9.55 8.20 32.01
C VAL A 85 -10.67 7.81 31.05
N ALA A 86 -11.65 7.07 31.56
CA ALA A 86 -12.91 6.78 30.89
C ALA A 86 -13.67 8.09 30.66
N ALA A 87 -13.91 8.43 29.40
CA ALA A 87 -14.77 9.55 29.02
C ALA A 87 -16.01 9.01 28.29
N LYS A 88 -17.16 9.40 28.82
CA LYS A 88 -18.51 9.14 28.31
C LYS A 88 -18.68 9.67 26.89
N THR A 89 -19.27 8.83 26.05
CA THR A 89 -19.73 9.09 24.69
C THR A 89 -20.83 10.18 24.66
N PRO A 90 -20.72 11.21 23.82
CA PRO A 90 -21.90 11.92 23.31
C PRO A 90 -22.44 11.18 22.07
N ALA A 91 -23.76 11.08 21.98
CA ALA A 91 -24.45 10.49 20.84
C ALA A 91 -24.11 11.26 19.55
N SER A 92 -23.48 10.59 18.58
CA SER A 92 -23.30 11.09 17.21
C SER A 92 -24.38 10.50 16.31
N VAL A 93 -25.04 11.42 15.61
CA VAL A 93 -25.96 11.21 14.49
C VAL A 93 -25.17 10.64 13.31
N GLY A 94 -25.83 9.80 12.51
CA GLY A 94 -25.23 8.90 11.52
C GLY A 94 -24.28 9.58 10.52
N GLY A 95 -23.01 9.26 10.65
CA GLY A 95 -21.99 9.44 9.62
C GLY A 95 -21.46 8.05 9.27
N HIS A 96 -21.32 7.75 7.98
CA HIS A 96 -20.71 6.51 7.52
C HIS A 96 -19.28 6.42 8.07
N ASP A 97 -19.03 5.38 8.87
CA ASP A 97 -17.67 5.00 9.23
C ASP A 97 -16.91 4.69 7.93
N PRO A 98 -15.69 5.21 7.73
CA PRO A 98 -14.83 4.66 6.70
C PRO A 98 -14.69 3.16 6.97
N GLY A 99 -14.90 2.34 5.94
CA GLY A 99 -14.72 0.89 6.02
C GLY A 99 -13.41 0.51 6.71
N PRO A 100 -13.32 -0.67 7.32
CA PRO A 100 -12.23 -1.04 8.21
C PRO A 100 -10.88 -0.90 7.51
N VAL A 101 -10.15 0.17 7.84
CA VAL A 101 -8.70 0.24 7.61
C VAL A 101 -8.12 -0.80 8.56
N TRP A 102 -7.78 -1.98 8.01
CA TRP A 102 -7.14 -3.03 8.76
C TRP A 102 -5.86 -2.47 9.40
N ARG A 103 -5.81 -2.49 10.73
CA ARG A 103 -4.61 -2.17 11.52
C ARG A 103 -4.27 -3.43 12.30
N PRO A 104 -3.04 -3.96 12.21
CA PRO A 104 -2.67 -5.16 12.93
C PRO A 104 -2.94 -4.97 14.43
N GLU A 105 -3.57 -5.97 15.06
CA GLU A 105 -3.86 -5.92 16.49
C GLU A 105 -2.55 -5.84 17.29
N PRO A 106 -2.47 -4.97 18.31
CA PRO A 106 -1.33 -4.96 19.21
C PRO A 106 -1.28 -6.31 19.95
N MET A 107 -0.09 -6.95 19.99
CA MET A 107 0.13 -8.24 20.68
C MET A 107 -0.69 -8.36 21.96
N SER A 108 -1.36 -9.51 22.09
CA SER A 108 -2.19 -9.83 23.25
C SER A 108 -1.41 -9.63 24.56
N GLN A 109 -2.12 -9.23 25.61
CA GLN A 109 -1.51 -9.02 26.93
C GLN A 109 -0.89 -10.32 27.48
N ASP A 110 -1.46 -11.47 27.11
CA ASP A 110 -0.99 -12.79 27.52
C ASP A 110 0.34 -13.17 26.84
N ASP A 111 0.55 -12.81 25.57
CA ASP A 111 1.84 -13.00 24.89
C ASP A 111 2.95 -12.16 25.53
N ARG A 112 2.62 -10.94 25.98
CA ARG A 112 3.57 -10.10 26.73
C ARG A 112 3.90 -10.71 28.09
N ILE A 113 2.91 -11.23 28.81
CA ILE A 113 3.09 -11.85 30.12
C ILE A 113 3.90 -13.16 30.00
N ALA A 114 3.64 -13.96 28.98
CA ALA A 114 4.39 -15.19 28.72
C ALA A 114 5.87 -14.91 28.41
N ASN A 115 6.17 -13.87 27.62
CA ASN A 115 7.55 -13.45 27.37
C ASN A 115 8.25 -12.88 28.62
N LEU A 116 7.54 -12.15 29.47
CA LEU A 116 8.09 -11.67 30.74
C LEU A 116 8.37 -12.82 31.72
N ARG A 117 7.49 -13.83 31.79
CA ARG A 117 7.70 -15.03 32.63
C ARG A 117 8.92 -15.84 32.17
N ARG A 118 9.12 -16.03 30.86
CA ARG A 118 10.32 -16.67 30.32
C ARG A 118 11.61 -15.92 30.67
N ARG A 119 11.60 -14.58 30.61
CA ARG A 119 12.75 -13.76 31.05
C ARG A 119 12.97 -13.79 32.56
N ALA A 120 11.90 -13.78 33.35
CA ALA A 120 11.96 -13.76 34.81
C ALA A 120 12.41 -15.10 35.42
N ALA A 121 12.21 -16.22 34.72
CA ALA A 121 12.59 -17.55 35.19
C ALA A 121 14.10 -17.77 35.27
N GLY A 122 14.94 -16.87 34.75
CA GLY A 122 16.38 -16.84 35.00
C GLY A 122 17.13 -18.12 34.63
N LEU A 123 16.54 -19.02 33.84
CA LEU A 123 17.26 -20.15 33.28
C LEU A 123 18.38 -19.55 32.43
N PRO A 124 19.65 -19.81 32.76
CA PRO A 124 20.73 -19.48 31.84
C PRO A 124 20.32 -20.10 30.52
N ALA A 125 20.36 -19.32 29.44
CA ALA A 125 20.33 -19.90 28.11
C ALA A 125 21.59 -20.79 28.05
N GLU A 126 21.48 -22.02 28.53
CA GLU A 126 22.40 -23.09 28.21
C GLU A 126 22.69 -22.93 26.74
N ALA A 127 23.97 -22.93 26.39
CA ALA A 127 24.45 -22.71 25.04
C ALA A 127 23.84 -23.78 24.13
N ARG A 128 22.58 -23.56 23.72
CA ARG A 128 21.93 -24.25 22.61
C ARG A 128 22.92 -24.05 21.50
N HIS A 129 23.56 -25.13 21.08
CA HIS A 129 24.42 -25.11 19.91
C HIS A 129 23.60 -24.47 18.81
N LYS A 130 23.90 -23.19 18.54
CA LYS A 130 23.12 -22.37 17.62
C LYS A 130 23.38 -23.01 16.28
N LYS A 131 22.42 -23.80 15.79
CA LYS A 131 22.50 -24.29 14.42
C LYS A 131 22.68 -23.05 13.54
N PRO A 132 23.58 -23.07 12.56
CA PRO A 132 23.73 -21.95 11.64
C PRO A 132 22.36 -21.66 11.02
N ALA A 133 22.03 -20.38 10.90
CA ALA A 133 20.79 -19.96 10.26
C ALA A 133 20.73 -20.55 8.83
N PRO A 134 19.57 -21.06 8.39
CA PRO A 134 19.43 -21.60 7.04
C PRO A 134 19.73 -20.52 6.01
N ARG A 135 20.21 -20.92 4.83
CA ARG A 135 20.38 -20.00 3.71
C ARG A 135 19.02 -19.37 3.36
N PRO A 136 18.98 -18.06 3.01
CA PRO A 136 17.80 -17.47 2.40
C PRO A 136 17.45 -18.24 1.12
N VAL A 137 16.17 -18.36 0.82
CA VAL A 137 15.66 -19.02 -0.39
C VAL A 137 14.77 -18.02 -1.11
N ALA A 138 15.13 -17.65 -2.33
CA ALA A 138 14.29 -16.83 -3.19
C ALA A 138 13.25 -17.70 -3.89
N LEU A 139 12.01 -17.23 -3.95
CA LEU A 139 10.95 -17.85 -4.73
C LEU A 139 10.89 -17.16 -6.09
N ILE A 140 11.46 -17.80 -7.11
CA ILE A 140 11.55 -17.25 -8.46
C ILE A 140 10.43 -17.85 -9.30
N ARG A 141 9.61 -17.02 -9.94
CA ARG A 141 8.57 -17.51 -10.85
C ARG A 141 9.15 -18.39 -11.94
N LYS A 142 8.49 -19.51 -12.25
CA LYS A 142 8.83 -20.31 -13.42
C LYS A 142 8.45 -19.51 -14.69
N PRO A 143 9.24 -19.58 -15.77
CA PRO A 143 8.86 -18.99 -17.06
C PRO A 143 7.52 -19.57 -17.51
N ARG A 144 6.68 -18.79 -18.19
CA ARG A 144 5.42 -19.25 -18.80
C ARG A 144 5.63 -19.81 -20.20
N GLU A 145 4.90 -20.86 -20.53
CA GLU A 145 4.94 -21.64 -21.76
C GLU A 145 3.50 -22.04 -22.12
N ARG A 146 3.16 -22.02 -23.41
CA ARG A 146 1.78 -22.21 -23.88
C ARG A 146 1.28 -23.64 -23.69
N ASP A 147 2.17 -24.61 -23.88
CA ASP A 147 1.82 -26.03 -23.98
C ASP A 147 2.02 -26.79 -22.65
N ARG A 148 2.38 -26.09 -21.58
CA ARG A 148 2.63 -26.69 -20.27
C ARG A 148 1.41 -26.52 -19.38
N ASP A 149 1.02 -27.60 -18.71
CA ASP A 149 0.08 -27.53 -17.60
C ASP A 149 0.79 -26.96 -16.36
N TRP A 150 0.41 -25.75 -15.98
CA TRP A 150 0.96 -25.04 -14.83
C TRP A 150 0.37 -25.53 -13.52
N PHE A 151 -0.82 -26.10 -13.56
CA PHE A 151 -1.57 -26.45 -12.36
C PHE A 151 -1.00 -27.67 -11.65
N ASP A 152 -0.11 -28.43 -12.30
CA ASP A 152 0.63 -29.57 -11.73
C ASP A 152 1.89 -29.18 -10.94
N ASP A 153 2.25 -27.90 -10.89
CA ASP A 153 3.38 -27.44 -10.08
C ASP A 153 3.16 -27.63 -8.58
N LEU A 154 4.24 -27.95 -7.85
CA LEU A 154 4.19 -28.25 -6.41
C LEU A 154 4.31 -27.00 -5.53
N SER A 155 4.99 -25.95 -6.01
CA SER A 155 5.10 -24.66 -5.34
C SER A 155 4.58 -23.51 -6.22
N TRP A 156 3.71 -22.65 -5.67
CA TRP A 156 3.12 -21.54 -6.41
C TRP A 156 2.67 -20.38 -5.51
N LEU A 157 2.42 -19.23 -6.14
CA LEU A 157 1.80 -18.03 -5.57
C LEU A 157 0.38 -17.86 -6.15
N GLY A 158 -0.54 -17.29 -5.38
CA GLY A 158 -1.93 -17.04 -5.79
C GLY A 158 -2.72 -18.31 -6.15
N GLY A 159 -3.86 -18.16 -6.81
CA GLY A 159 -4.72 -19.25 -7.25
C GLY A 159 -5.50 -19.90 -6.10
N LEU A 160 -5.73 -21.21 -6.23
CA LEU A 160 -6.35 -22.03 -5.20
C LEU A 160 -5.30 -22.87 -4.46
N PRO A 161 -5.47 -23.14 -3.16
CA PRO A 161 -4.65 -24.10 -2.43
C PRO A 161 -5.07 -25.54 -2.73
N ARG A 162 -4.16 -26.50 -2.53
CA ARG A 162 -4.47 -27.93 -2.45
C ARG A 162 -4.48 -28.35 -0.98
N LEU A 163 -5.62 -28.26 -0.30
CA LEU A 163 -5.73 -28.49 1.16
C LEU A 163 -6.04 -29.94 1.55
N GLY A 164 -6.44 -30.79 0.60
CA GLY A 164 -6.90 -32.14 0.88
C GLY A 164 -8.11 -32.11 1.82
N THR A 165 -8.01 -32.78 2.97
CA THR A 165 -9.07 -32.78 4.00
C THR A 165 -8.97 -31.63 5.00
N THR A 166 -7.95 -30.78 4.88
CA THR A 166 -7.73 -29.67 5.82
C THR A 166 -8.70 -28.54 5.55
N ALA A 167 -9.30 -27.99 6.61
CA ALA A 167 -10.26 -26.90 6.47
C ALA A 167 -9.60 -25.60 5.96
N TRP A 168 -10.35 -24.82 5.20
CA TRP A 168 -9.95 -23.47 4.81
C TRP A 168 -9.82 -22.57 6.06
N PRO A 169 -8.69 -21.87 6.27
CA PRO A 169 -8.53 -21.00 7.44
C PRO A 169 -9.50 -19.82 7.43
N CYS A 170 -10.10 -19.56 8.59
CA CYS A 170 -10.93 -18.38 8.82
C CYS A 170 -10.34 -17.51 9.93
N ASP A 171 -10.69 -16.22 9.92
CA ASP A 171 -10.41 -15.32 11.02
C ASP A 171 -11.31 -15.58 12.25
N THR A 172 -11.18 -14.76 13.29
CA THR A 172 -11.97 -14.88 14.52
C THR A 172 -13.47 -14.61 14.34
N SER A 173 -13.87 -13.97 13.24
CA SER A 173 -15.26 -13.75 12.84
C SER A 173 -15.83 -14.89 12.01
N GLY A 174 -15.00 -15.86 11.61
CA GLY A 174 -15.37 -16.95 10.70
C GLY A 174 -15.26 -16.57 9.23
N THR A 175 -14.68 -15.41 8.90
CA THR A 175 -14.46 -14.98 7.51
C THR A 175 -13.26 -15.76 6.92
N PRO A 176 -13.43 -16.43 5.77
CA PRO A 176 -12.35 -17.14 5.11
C PRO A 176 -11.20 -16.20 4.74
N LEU A 177 -9.96 -16.65 4.96
CA LEU A 177 -8.78 -15.85 4.67
C LEU A 177 -8.39 -15.97 3.19
N PRO A 178 -7.90 -14.89 2.54
CA PRO A 178 -7.38 -14.96 1.18
C PRO A 178 -6.12 -15.85 1.11
N PHE A 179 -6.07 -16.75 0.13
CA PHE A 179 -4.91 -17.60 -0.11
C PHE A 179 -3.79 -16.82 -0.81
N ALA A 180 -2.54 -17.03 -0.41
CA ALA A 180 -1.39 -16.33 -0.97
C ALA A 180 -0.37 -17.26 -1.66
N ALA A 181 -0.02 -18.38 -1.05
CA ALA A 181 1.01 -19.25 -1.61
C ALA A 181 0.92 -20.66 -1.03
N GLN A 182 1.40 -21.65 -1.78
CA GLN A 182 1.65 -22.98 -1.27
C GLN A 182 3.03 -23.42 -1.72
N ILE A 183 3.87 -23.83 -0.76
CA ILE A 183 5.26 -24.19 -1.00
C ILE A 183 5.48 -25.64 -0.60
N ASP A 184 5.94 -26.44 -1.57
CA ASP A 184 6.30 -27.83 -1.34
C ASP A 184 7.62 -27.94 -0.57
N LEU A 185 7.59 -28.73 0.50
CA LEU A 185 8.70 -28.86 1.42
C LEU A 185 9.80 -29.78 0.87
N ALA A 186 9.49 -30.67 -0.08
CA ALA A 186 10.50 -31.49 -0.75
C ALA A 186 11.30 -30.66 -1.77
N GLU A 187 10.64 -29.80 -2.56
CA GLU A 187 11.32 -28.82 -3.42
C GLU A 187 12.19 -27.86 -2.59
N LEU A 188 11.67 -27.38 -1.46
CA LEU A 188 12.43 -26.51 -0.54
C LEU A 188 13.63 -27.25 0.07
N ALA A 189 13.46 -28.48 0.55
CA ALA A 189 14.55 -29.28 1.11
C ALA A 189 15.61 -29.64 0.06
N ALA A 190 15.21 -29.83 -1.20
CA ALA A 190 16.16 -30.05 -2.31
C ALA A 190 17.00 -28.79 -2.58
N ALA A 191 16.41 -27.60 -2.53
CA ALA A 191 17.13 -26.33 -2.69
C ALA A 191 17.99 -25.97 -1.46
N CYS A 192 17.44 -26.17 -0.25
CA CYS A 192 18.03 -25.81 1.03
C CYS A 192 17.96 -27.00 2.02
N PRO A 193 18.88 -27.98 1.93
CA PRO A 193 18.86 -29.17 2.77
C PRO A 193 19.00 -28.91 4.27
N GLU A 194 19.54 -27.75 4.63
CA GLU A 194 19.65 -27.29 6.03
C GLU A 194 18.38 -26.63 6.56
N SER A 195 17.30 -26.55 5.76
CA SER A 195 16.00 -26.04 6.19
C SER A 195 15.56 -26.67 7.52
N PRO A 196 15.07 -25.87 8.49
CA PRO A 196 14.57 -26.38 9.76
C PRO A 196 13.15 -26.98 9.65
N LEU A 197 12.53 -26.92 8.47
CA LEU A 197 11.16 -27.39 8.22
C LEU A 197 11.15 -28.90 7.94
N PRO A 198 9.97 -29.57 8.00
CA PRO A 198 9.83 -30.94 7.50
C PRO A 198 10.30 -31.07 6.05
N GLN A 199 10.65 -32.29 5.62
CA GLN A 199 11.17 -32.57 4.28
C GLN A 199 10.10 -32.98 3.26
N THR A 200 8.86 -33.21 3.70
CA THR A 200 7.75 -33.65 2.85
C THR A 200 6.46 -32.92 3.22
N GLY A 201 5.47 -32.97 2.33
CA GLY A 201 4.25 -32.17 2.41
C GLY A 201 4.44 -30.75 1.90
N SER A 202 3.49 -29.86 2.18
CA SER A 202 3.59 -28.45 1.80
C SER A 202 3.08 -27.53 2.90
N LEU A 203 3.50 -26.26 2.87
CA LEU A 203 2.91 -25.20 3.69
C LEU A 203 2.05 -24.30 2.80
N ALA A 204 0.77 -24.15 3.14
CA ALA A 204 -0.15 -23.20 2.54
C ALA A 204 -0.26 -21.95 3.43
N PHE A 205 -0.18 -20.78 2.80
CA PHE A 205 -0.13 -19.47 3.44
C PHE A 205 -1.36 -18.65 3.06
N PHE A 206 -2.02 -18.11 4.07
CA PHE A 206 -3.18 -17.24 3.91
C PHE A 206 -2.94 -15.88 4.58
N LEU A 207 -3.56 -14.83 4.06
CA LEU A 207 -3.35 -13.45 4.50
C LEU A 207 -4.26 -13.15 5.69
N GLY A 208 -3.80 -13.57 6.86
CA GLY A 208 -4.40 -13.32 8.16
C GLY A 208 -3.53 -13.88 9.30
N THR A 209 -3.86 -13.54 10.54
CA THR A 209 -3.13 -14.05 11.71
C THR A 209 -3.34 -15.55 11.90
N GLY A 210 -2.27 -16.31 12.14
CA GLY A 210 -2.34 -17.74 12.48
C GLY A 210 -2.65 -18.68 11.31
N ALA A 211 -2.52 -18.21 10.07
CA ALA A 211 -3.08 -18.86 8.90
C ALA A 211 -2.06 -19.64 8.04
N VAL A 212 -1.05 -20.23 8.68
CA VAL A 212 -0.13 -21.17 8.02
C VAL A 212 -0.64 -22.58 8.25
N VAL A 213 -0.91 -23.30 7.18
CA VAL A 213 -1.47 -24.65 7.20
C VAL A 213 -0.47 -25.64 6.64
N ALA A 214 -0.13 -26.67 7.41
CA ALA A 214 0.58 -27.82 6.87
C ALA A 214 -0.39 -28.74 6.15
N VAL A 215 -0.05 -29.05 4.90
CA VAL A 215 -0.75 -30.03 4.08
C VAL A 215 0.14 -31.27 4.02
N PRO A 216 -0.37 -32.46 4.41
CA PRO A 216 0.38 -33.71 4.30
C PRO A 216 0.84 -33.99 2.87
N GLU A 217 1.90 -34.79 2.74
CA GLU A 217 2.35 -35.29 1.44
C GLU A 217 1.22 -36.06 0.74
N GLY A 218 0.98 -35.73 -0.53
CA GLY A 218 -0.03 -36.38 -1.35
C GLY A 218 -0.49 -35.49 -2.50
N HIS A 219 -1.02 -36.11 -3.55
CA HIS A 219 -1.69 -35.39 -4.62
C HIS A 219 -3.12 -35.11 -4.16
N SER A 220 -3.39 -33.85 -3.81
CA SER A 220 -4.73 -33.36 -3.52
C SER A 220 -5.20 -32.48 -4.67
N GLU A 221 -6.48 -32.54 -5.00
CA GLU A 221 -7.11 -31.57 -5.90
C GLU A 221 -7.13 -30.17 -5.26
N PHE A 222 -7.36 -29.14 -6.08
CA PHE A 222 -7.59 -27.80 -5.57
C PHE A 222 -8.82 -27.79 -4.66
N ALA A 223 -8.70 -27.09 -3.53
CA ALA A 223 -9.82 -26.93 -2.61
C ALA A 223 -10.91 -26.07 -3.24
N GLU A 224 -12.16 -26.45 -3.01
CA GLU A 224 -13.30 -25.62 -3.35
C GLU A 224 -13.30 -24.38 -2.44
N ALA A 225 -13.42 -23.20 -3.05
CA ALA A 225 -13.39 -21.95 -2.31
C ALA A 225 -14.68 -21.76 -1.50
N PRO A 226 -14.61 -21.27 -0.25
CA PRO A 226 -15.81 -20.95 0.51
C PRO A 226 -16.67 -19.88 -0.19
N GLU A 227 -18.00 -20.05 -0.17
CA GLU A 227 -18.95 -19.12 -0.81
C GLU A 227 -18.83 -17.68 -0.31
N ASN A 228 -18.40 -17.49 0.94
CA ASN A 228 -18.23 -16.19 1.59
C ASN A 228 -16.77 -15.69 1.62
N LEU A 229 -15.89 -16.24 0.76
CA LEU A 229 -14.52 -15.75 0.63
C LEU A 229 -14.53 -14.31 0.10
N PRO A 230 -14.00 -13.31 0.83
CA PRO A 230 -13.90 -11.95 0.32
C PRO A 230 -13.02 -11.88 -0.94
N PRO A 231 -13.23 -10.88 -1.81
CA PRO A 231 -12.36 -10.65 -2.95
C PRO A 231 -10.91 -10.38 -2.50
N ALA A 232 -9.97 -11.01 -3.20
CA ALA A 232 -8.55 -10.84 -2.97
C ALA A 232 -8.03 -9.50 -3.51
N TYR A 233 -8.55 -9.03 -4.66
CA TYR A 233 -8.18 -7.76 -5.27
C TYR A 233 -9.25 -7.29 -6.28
N ASP A 234 -9.17 -6.01 -6.66
CA ASP A 234 -9.78 -5.49 -7.89
C ASP A 234 -8.74 -5.46 -9.01
N GLU A 235 -9.08 -6.01 -10.18
CA GLU A 235 -8.20 -6.01 -11.34
C GLU A 235 -7.72 -4.60 -11.70
N GLY A 236 -6.41 -4.42 -11.88
CA GLY A 236 -5.80 -3.10 -12.09
C GLY A 236 -5.89 -2.13 -10.90
N GLY A 237 -6.56 -2.50 -9.81
CA GLY A 237 -6.84 -1.67 -8.64
C GLY A 237 -6.02 -2.07 -7.41
N HIS A 238 -6.72 -2.17 -6.27
CA HIS A 238 -6.13 -2.43 -4.96
C HIS A 238 -6.46 -3.83 -4.45
N PRO A 239 -5.58 -4.42 -3.62
CA PRO A 239 -5.88 -5.65 -2.91
C PRO A 239 -6.94 -5.43 -1.81
N PHE A 240 -7.71 -6.48 -1.51
CA PHE A 240 -8.74 -6.55 -0.48
C PHE A 240 -9.76 -5.41 -0.56
N PRO A 241 -10.50 -5.28 -1.69
CA PRO A 241 -11.53 -4.27 -1.78
C PRO A 241 -12.60 -4.51 -0.72
N ALA A 242 -13.00 -3.42 -0.05
CA ALA A 242 -13.96 -3.50 1.05
C ALA A 242 -15.35 -3.95 0.59
N GLU A 243 -15.70 -3.62 -0.65
CA GLU A 243 -16.96 -3.98 -1.29
C GLU A 243 -16.65 -4.65 -2.64
N PRO A 244 -17.21 -5.84 -2.92
CA PRO A 244 -17.03 -6.48 -4.22
C PRO A 244 -17.65 -5.64 -5.34
N GLY A 245 -16.88 -5.38 -6.39
CA GLY A 245 -17.31 -4.73 -7.63
C GLY A 245 -17.13 -5.62 -8.86
N ARG A 246 -17.33 -5.05 -10.04
CA ARG A 246 -17.16 -5.73 -11.34
C ARG A 246 -15.73 -6.22 -11.58
N LEU A 247 -14.77 -5.51 -11.00
CA LEU A 247 -13.34 -5.79 -11.10
C LEU A 247 -12.83 -6.77 -10.04
N SER A 248 -13.67 -7.11 -9.06
CA SER A 248 -13.24 -7.95 -7.95
C SER A 248 -12.96 -9.38 -8.40
N ARG A 249 -11.88 -9.94 -7.87
CA ARG A 249 -11.44 -11.32 -8.08
C ARG A 249 -11.16 -11.96 -6.73
N HIS A 250 -11.62 -13.20 -6.55
CA HIS A 250 -11.51 -13.92 -5.26
C HIS A 250 -10.15 -14.56 -5.00
N PHE A 251 -9.34 -14.73 -6.05
CA PHE A 251 -8.03 -15.35 -5.95
C PHE A 251 -7.02 -14.49 -6.69
N PHE A 252 -5.87 -14.25 -6.10
CA PHE A 252 -4.72 -13.71 -6.84
C PHE A 252 -4.38 -14.63 -8.02
N PRO A 253 -3.74 -14.13 -9.08
CA PRO A 253 -3.39 -14.97 -10.21
C PRO A 253 -2.41 -16.09 -9.81
N PHE A 254 -2.67 -17.31 -10.28
CA PHE A 254 -1.86 -18.49 -9.99
C PHE A 254 -0.52 -18.40 -10.73
N TRP A 255 0.62 -18.46 -10.05
CA TRP A 255 1.94 -18.49 -10.70
C TRP A 255 2.91 -19.47 -10.03
N PRO A 256 3.38 -20.51 -10.74
CA PRO A 256 4.37 -21.43 -10.20
C PRO A 256 5.71 -20.80 -9.89
N VAL A 257 6.34 -21.24 -8.81
CA VAL A 257 7.65 -20.75 -8.37
C VAL A 257 8.63 -21.90 -8.17
N GLN A 258 9.91 -21.56 -8.29
CA GLN A 258 11.02 -22.44 -7.95
C GLN A 258 11.74 -21.87 -6.73
N PRO A 259 11.92 -22.66 -5.65
CA PRO A 259 12.80 -22.30 -4.56
C PRO A 259 14.27 -22.31 -5.01
N VAL A 260 14.98 -21.21 -4.78
CA VAL A 260 16.41 -21.06 -5.10
C VAL A 260 17.17 -20.60 -3.86
N ALA A 261 18.01 -21.48 -3.32
CA ALA A 261 18.85 -21.14 -2.17
C ALA A 261 19.94 -20.13 -2.56
N ILE A 262 20.05 -19.07 -1.78
CA ILE A 262 20.99 -17.99 -1.95
C ILE A 262 22.23 -18.28 -1.12
N ASP A 263 23.39 -18.36 -1.78
CA ASP A 263 24.67 -18.61 -1.11
C ASP A 263 25.20 -17.34 -0.45
N LEU A 264 24.53 -16.97 0.64
CA LEU A 264 24.92 -15.85 1.48
C LEU A 264 25.95 -16.33 2.51
N PRO A 265 27.08 -15.63 2.72
CA PRO A 265 28.05 -15.95 3.76
C PRO A 265 27.39 -16.07 5.13
N GLU A 266 27.84 -16.98 6.00
CA GLU A 266 27.22 -17.21 7.32
C GLU A 266 27.16 -15.94 8.18
N THR A 267 28.19 -15.09 8.10
CA THR A 267 28.23 -13.77 8.74
C THR A 267 27.08 -12.86 8.28
N LEU A 268 26.64 -13.02 7.04
CA LEU A 268 25.54 -12.27 6.43
C LEU A 268 24.17 -12.95 6.59
N ARG A 269 24.07 -14.13 7.23
CA ARG A 269 22.79 -14.81 7.46
C ARG A 269 22.06 -14.34 8.72
N THR A 270 22.78 -13.80 9.71
CA THR A 270 22.21 -13.39 11.01
C THR A 270 22.23 -11.86 11.16
N PRO A 271 21.07 -11.21 11.35
CA PRO A 271 21.00 -9.76 11.53
C PRO A 271 21.79 -9.25 12.73
N HIS A 272 22.62 -8.22 12.51
CA HIS A 272 23.37 -7.57 13.60
C HIS A 272 23.56 -6.06 13.45
N GLY A 273 22.77 -5.39 12.60
CA GLY A 273 22.71 -3.93 12.48
C GLY A 273 22.35 -3.44 11.07
N GLU A 274 22.25 -2.12 10.90
CA GLU A 274 21.94 -1.47 9.60
C GLU A 274 23.01 -1.70 8.51
N PRO A 275 24.33 -1.50 8.75
CA PRO A 275 25.33 -1.71 7.71
C PRO A 275 25.33 -3.13 7.14
N TRP A 276 24.98 -4.09 8.00
CA TRP A 276 24.84 -5.49 7.63
C TRP A 276 23.67 -5.74 6.67
N GLN A 277 22.54 -5.05 6.87
CA GLN A 277 21.35 -5.27 6.05
C GLN A 277 21.59 -4.84 4.60
N TYR A 278 22.29 -3.72 4.40
CA TYR A 278 22.68 -3.27 3.08
C TYR A 278 23.59 -4.29 2.38
N GLU A 279 24.65 -4.76 3.07
CA GLU A 279 25.59 -5.75 2.52
C GLU A 279 24.91 -7.10 2.21
N ALA A 280 24.03 -7.56 3.11
CA ALA A 280 23.25 -8.79 2.89
C ALA A 280 22.33 -8.65 1.67
N ASN A 281 21.60 -7.53 1.55
CA ASN A 281 20.70 -7.28 0.42
C ASN A 281 21.46 -7.18 -0.91
N GLU A 282 22.60 -6.46 -0.94
CA GLU A 282 23.45 -6.36 -2.13
C GLU A 282 23.95 -7.73 -2.57
N LYS A 283 24.47 -8.54 -1.64
CA LYS A 283 24.95 -9.90 -1.94
C LYS A 283 23.82 -10.84 -2.34
N MET A 284 22.63 -10.71 -1.75
CA MET A 284 21.47 -11.48 -2.17
C MET A 284 21.06 -11.10 -3.60
N ALA A 285 21.02 -9.81 -3.94
CA ALA A 285 20.69 -9.34 -5.29
C ALA A 285 21.67 -9.89 -6.34
N GLU A 286 22.99 -9.85 -6.07
CA GLU A 286 24.03 -10.41 -6.95
C GLU A 286 23.82 -11.92 -7.24
N GLN A 287 23.37 -12.68 -6.24
CA GLN A 287 23.12 -14.12 -6.40
C GLN A 287 21.81 -14.39 -7.15
N ILE A 288 20.75 -13.63 -6.83
CA ILE A 288 19.44 -13.73 -7.50
C ILE A 288 19.58 -13.42 -9.00
N GLU A 289 20.38 -12.41 -9.37
CA GLU A 289 20.59 -11.99 -10.76
C GLU A 289 21.10 -13.12 -11.67
N ARG A 290 21.77 -14.13 -11.11
CA ARG A 290 22.23 -15.32 -11.86
C ARG A 290 21.08 -16.22 -12.31
N HIS A 291 19.91 -16.10 -11.67
CA HIS A 291 18.74 -16.92 -11.93
C HIS A 291 17.61 -16.15 -12.60
N ALA A 292 17.41 -14.89 -12.20
CA ALA A 292 16.43 -13.99 -12.78
C ALA A 292 16.82 -12.53 -12.55
N ARG A 293 16.53 -11.67 -13.53
CA ARG A 293 16.83 -10.24 -13.46
C ARG A 293 16.03 -9.58 -12.32
N PRO A 294 16.68 -8.92 -11.34
CA PRO A 294 15.98 -8.05 -10.39
C PRO A 294 15.28 -6.91 -11.13
N ARG A 295 14.17 -6.42 -10.58
CA ARG A 295 13.36 -5.38 -11.21
C ARG A 295 13.02 -4.28 -10.21
N ASP A 296 13.22 -3.03 -10.62
CA ASP A 296 12.90 -1.84 -9.83
C ASP A 296 11.71 -1.04 -10.38
N THR A 297 11.16 -1.46 -11.53
CA THR A 297 10.07 -0.76 -12.22
C THR A 297 8.83 -1.62 -12.33
N LEU A 298 7.65 -0.99 -12.34
CA LEU A 298 6.40 -1.67 -12.64
C LEU A 298 6.40 -2.22 -14.07
N PHE A 299 5.51 -3.17 -14.34
CA PHE A 299 5.30 -3.77 -15.64
C PHE A 299 4.53 -2.78 -16.49
N THR A 300 5.16 -2.39 -17.60
CA THR A 300 4.58 -1.51 -18.60
C THR A 300 4.66 -2.17 -19.97
N ALA A 301 3.59 -2.01 -20.75
CA ALA A 301 3.64 -2.30 -22.18
C ALA A 301 4.59 -1.33 -22.88
N HIS A 302 5.13 -1.73 -24.03
CA HIS A 302 5.83 -0.79 -24.91
C HIS A 302 4.81 0.04 -25.69
N GLU A 303 5.19 1.23 -26.16
CA GLU A 303 4.30 2.12 -26.92
C GLU A 303 3.82 1.50 -28.24
N ASP A 304 4.57 0.55 -28.80
CA ASP A 304 4.23 -0.20 -30.01
C ASP A 304 3.43 -1.50 -29.75
N THR A 305 3.15 -1.79 -28.47
CA THR A 305 2.34 -2.95 -28.09
C THR A 305 0.88 -2.71 -28.47
N GLY A 306 0.28 -3.65 -29.19
CA GLY A 306 -1.14 -3.59 -29.52
C GLY A 306 -2.04 -3.55 -28.28
N LEU A 307 -3.28 -3.11 -28.47
CA LEU A 307 -4.34 -3.18 -27.45
C LEU A 307 -5.28 -4.35 -27.77
N TRP A 308 -5.91 -4.91 -26.76
CA TRP A 308 -6.93 -5.97 -26.90
C TRP A 308 -8.26 -5.51 -26.33
N TRP A 309 -9.34 -6.12 -26.80
CA TRP A 309 -10.70 -5.79 -26.33
C TRP A 309 -10.86 -5.97 -24.83
N HIS A 310 -10.09 -6.86 -24.21
CA HIS A 310 -9.97 -7.01 -22.76
C HIS A 310 -9.68 -5.68 -22.07
N GLY A 311 -8.71 -4.89 -22.55
CA GLY A 311 -8.39 -3.59 -21.99
C GLY A 311 -9.57 -2.61 -22.10
N VAL A 312 -10.34 -2.66 -23.19
CA VAL A 312 -11.52 -1.80 -23.37
C VAL A 312 -12.70 -2.25 -22.49
N ASN A 313 -12.91 -3.56 -22.33
CA ASN A 313 -13.87 -4.11 -21.37
C ASN A 313 -13.52 -3.66 -19.94
N HIS A 314 -12.24 -3.75 -19.59
CA HIS A 314 -11.74 -3.29 -18.31
C HIS A 314 -11.96 -1.78 -18.10
N LEU A 315 -11.73 -0.97 -19.13
CA LEU A 315 -12.02 0.46 -19.10
C LEU A 315 -13.51 0.75 -18.82
N ALA A 316 -14.42 -0.01 -19.43
CA ALA A 316 -15.85 0.11 -19.15
C ALA A 316 -16.18 -0.22 -17.69
N ASP A 317 -15.60 -1.28 -17.13
CA ASP A 317 -15.77 -1.63 -15.71
C ASP A 317 -15.19 -0.57 -14.77
N GLN A 318 -14.04 0.04 -15.10
CA GLN A 318 -13.46 1.17 -14.36
C GLN A 318 -14.33 2.42 -14.41
N LEU A 319 -15.00 2.68 -15.54
CA LEU A 319 -15.97 3.78 -15.64
C LEU A 319 -17.20 3.53 -14.78
N HIS A 320 -17.69 2.29 -14.69
CA HIS A 320 -18.76 1.92 -13.76
C HIS A 320 -18.33 2.16 -12.32
N ALA A 321 -17.14 1.69 -11.93
CA ALA A 321 -16.58 1.93 -10.61
C ALA A 321 -16.40 3.43 -10.31
N ALA A 322 -15.92 4.22 -11.29
CA ALA A 322 -15.81 5.66 -11.18
C ALA A 322 -17.17 6.34 -10.96
N PHE A 323 -18.20 5.91 -11.70
CA PHE A 323 -19.55 6.44 -11.56
C PHE A 323 -20.13 6.12 -10.17
N ASP A 324 -19.96 4.90 -9.68
CA ASP A 324 -20.43 4.50 -8.35
C ASP A 324 -19.69 5.28 -7.25
N ALA A 325 -18.36 5.43 -7.38
CA ALA A 325 -17.53 6.17 -6.43
C ALA A 325 -17.75 7.70 -6.45
N SER A 326 -18.28 8.24 -7.56
CA SER A 326 -18.45 9.69 -7.78
C SER A 326 -19.38 10.38 -6.78
N GLY A 327 -20.25 9.64 -6.10
CA GLY A 327 -21.17 10.20 -5.11
C GLY A 327 -20.45 10.88 -3.94
N ARG A 328 -19.34 10.31 -3.48
CA ARG A 328 -18.54 10.84 -2.37
C ARG A 328 -17.90 12.20 -2.66
N PRO A 329 -17.11 12.40 -3.73
CA PRO A 329 -16.53 13.71 -4.02
C PRO A 329 -17.59 14.78 -4.27
N VAL A 330 -18.73 14.44 -4.89
CA VAL A 330 -19.86 15.37 -5.04
C VAL A 330 -20.43 15.78 -3.67
N ALA A 331 -20.64 14.82 -2.76
CA ALA A 331 -21.10 15.12 -1.40
C ALA A 331 -20.11 16.03 -0.65
N LEU A 332 -18.81 15.76 -0.73
CA LEU A 332 -17.78 16.59 -0.10
C LEU A 332 -17.77 18.03 -0.63
N LYS A 333 -17.94 18.22 -1.95
CA LYS A 333 -18.06 19.57 -2.54
C LYS A 333 -19.34 20.27 -2.09
N ARG A 334 -20.45 19.55 -1.98
CA ARG A 334 -21.73 20.08 -1.47
C ARG A 334 -21.61 20.53 0.00
N ASP A 335 -21.00 19.72 0.84
CA ASP A 335 -20.72 20.08 2.24
C ASP A 335 -19.81 21.30 2.31
N SER A 336 -18.78 21.38 1.45
CA SER A 336 -17.92 22.56 1.37
C SER A 336 -18.68 23.83 0.97
N VAL A 337 -19.68 23.75 0.10
CA VAL A 337 -20.56 24.88 -0.24
C VAL A 337 -21.39 25.28 0.98
N GLY A 338 -21.97 24.30 1.69
CA GLY A 338 -22.72 24.54 2.93
C GLY A 338 -21.91 25.31 3.97
N HIS A 339 -20.68 24.87 4.25
CA HIS A 339 -19.79 25.56 5.18
C HIS A 339 -19.45 27.01 4.74
N ALA A 340 -19.27 27.25 3.44
CA ALA A 340 -18.99 28.60 2.93
C ALA A 340 -20.22 29.52 3.04
N GLN A 341 -21.43 28.97 2.85
CA GLN A 341 -22.68 29.71 3.07
C GLN A 341 -22.86 30.09 4.54
N GLU A 342 -22.58 29.15 5.47
CA GLU A 342 -22.62 29.43 6.91
C GLU A 342 -21.61 30.49 7.32
N ALA A 343 -20.39 30.44 6.78
CA ALA A 343 -19.35 31.42 7.03
C ALA A 343 -19.73 32.82 6.50
N LEU A 344 -20.29 32.90 5.29
CA LEU A 344 -20.80 34.15 4.72
C LEU A 344 -21.92 34.73 5.58
N ALA A 345 -22.90 33.91 5.96
CA ALA A 345 -24.01 34.33 6.81
C ALA A 345 -23.54 34.80 8.20
N ALA A 346 -22.49 34.19 8.76
CA ALA A 346 -21.90 34.64 10.02
C ALA A 346 -21.30 36.05 9.90
N ILE A 347 -20.59 36.35 8.81
CA ILE A 347 -20.01 37.69 8.54
C ILE A 347 -21.13 38.72 8.31
N GLU A 348 -22.17 38.37 7.56
CA GLU A 348 -23.32 39.25 7.31
C GLU A 348 -24.06 39.62 8.62
N ASN A 349 -24.20 38.66 9.53
CA ASN A 349 -24.84 38.87 10.84
C ASN A 349 -24.04 39.80 11.79
N GLU A 350 -22.74 40.01 11.56
CA GLU A 350 -21.93 40.98 12.33
C GLU A 350 -22.29 42.44 11.98
N GLY A 351 -23.02 42.68 10.88
CA GLY A 351 -23.57 44.01 10.53
C GLY A 351 -22.54 45.03 10.07
N LEU A 352 -21.37 44.59 9.59
CA LEU A 352 -20.29 45.46 9.10
C LEU A 352 -20.36 45.59 7.58
N GLU A 353 -21.13 46.56 7.07
CA GLU A 353 -21.40 46.77 5.63
C GLU A 353 -20.16 47.05 4.75
N ALA A 354 -18.97 47.23 5.32
CA ALA A 354 -17.73 47.50 4.60
C ALA A 354 -16.57 46.57 5.00
N ASP A 355 -16.88 45.35 5.47
CA ASP A 355 -15.85 44.38 5.84
C ASP A 355 -15.25 43.69 4.61
N PRO A 356 -13.93 43.80 4.34
CA PRO A 356 -13.30 43.08 3.23
C PRO A 356 -13.46 41.55 3.30
N ARG A 357 -13.70 40.99 4.49
CA ARG A 357 -14.01 39.57 4.67
C ARG A 357 -15.30 39.16 3.97
N LEU A 358 -16.25 40.07 3.80
CA LEU A 358 -17.53 39.78 3.13
C LEU A 358 -17.33 39.48 1.65
N GLU A 359 -16.52 40.29 0.96
CA GLU A 359 -16.23 40.07 -0.46
C GLU A 359 -15.38 38.80 -0.66
N GLU A 360 -14.38 38.57 0.20
CA GLU A 360 -13.59 37.32 0.18
C GLU A 360 -14.47 36.07 0.38
N ALA A 361 -15.42 36.13 1.32
CA ALA A 361 -16.35 35.03 1.58
C ALA A 361 -17.32 34.80 0.41
N LYS A 362 -17.80 35.85 -0.26
CA LYS A 362 -18.61 35.73 -1.48
C LYS A 362 -17.83 35.11 -2.63
N GLU A 363 -16.58 35.53 -2.84
CA GLU A 363 -15.70 34.96 -3.85
C GLU A 363 -15.39 33.47 -3.57
N ASP A 364 -15.13 33.11 -2.31
CA ASP A 364 -14.93 31.71 -1.92
C ASP A 364 -16.20 30.86 -2.15
N LEU A 365 -17.37 31.36 -1.75
CA LEU A 365 -18.64 30.69 -1.99
C LEU A 365 -18.89 30.51 -3.51
N ALA A 366 -18.72 31.56 -4.30
CA ALA A 366 -18.91 31.51 -5.75
C ALA A 366 -17.97 30.48 -6.41
N ARG A 367 -16.69 30.45 -6.00
CA ARG A 367 -15.73 29.43 -6.46
C ARG A 367 -16.18 28.01 -6.09
N LYS A 368 -16.58 27.77 -4.84
CA LYS A 368 -17.03 26.44 -4.39
C LYS A 368 -18.33 26.00 -5.08
N GLN A 369 -19.24 26.93 -5.37
CA GLN A 369 -20.44 26.65 -6.15
C GLN A 369 -20.12 26.28 -7.59
N ALA A 370 -19.17 26.98 -8.22
CA ALA A 370 -18.69 26.65 -9.56
C ALA A 370 -18.04 25.25 -9.59
N ASP A 371 -17.19 24.92 -8.61
CA ASP A 371 -16.61 23.59 -8.45
C ASP A 371 -17.67 22.49 -8.32
N LEU A 372 -18.69 22.71 -7.47
CA LEU A 372 -19.79 21.76 -7.27
C LEU A 372 -20.58 21.55 -8.57
N ALA A 373 -20.94 22.64 -9.26
CA ALA A 373 -21.66 22.56 -10.53
C ALA A 373 -20.85 21.84 -11.61
N ALA A 374 -19.53 22.06 -11.65
CA ALA A 374 -18.64 21.39 -12.58
C ALA A 374 -18.59 19.87 -12.35
N ILE A 375 -18.37 19.42 -11.11
CA ILE A 375 -18.32 17.97 -10.82
C ILE A 375 -19.68 17.29 -10.98
N GLU A 376 -20.79 17.97 -10.67
CA GLU A 376 -22.14 17.46 -10.93
C GLU A 376 -22.40 17.33 -12.43
N ALA A 377 -21.98 18.29 -13.24
CA ALA A 377 -22.08 18.21 -14.70
C ALA A 377 -21.27 17.03 -15.27
N GLN A 378 -20.02 16.85 -14.83
CA GLN A 378 -19.20 15.71 -15.22
C GLN A 378 -19.89 14.37 -14.90
N ARG A 379 -20.37 14.22 -13.66
CA ARG A 379 -21.06 12.99 -13.21
C ARG A 379 -22.32 12.69 -14.01
N ASN A 380 -23.09 13.71 -14.39
CA ASN A 380 -24.36 13.52 -15.09
C ASN A 380 -24.20 13.02 -16.54
N VAL A 381 -23.02 13.20 -17.15
CA VAL A 381 -22.72 12.74 -18.52
C VAL A 381 -22.18 11.31 -18.55
N LEU A 382 -21.59 10.82 -17.46
CA LEU A 382 -20.99 9.47 -17.40
C LEU A 382 -21.95 8.33 -17.82
N PRO A 383 -23.24 8.32 -17.49
CA PRO A 383 -24.15 7.26 -17.96
C PRO A 383 -24.23 7.14 -19.49
N ASP A 384 -24.21 8.26 -20.21
CA ASP A 384 -24.24 8.26 -21.68
C ASP A 384 -22.90 7.75 -22.25
N MET A 385 -21.78 8.11 -21.63
CA MET A 385 -20.46 7.59 -21.99
C MET A 385 -20.35 6.09 -21.74
N LEU A 386 -20.90 5.61 -20.61
CA LEU A 386 -20.99 4.20 -20.27
C LEU A 386 -21.81 3.42 -21.30
N ALA A 387 -22.98 3.94 -21.69
CA ALA A 387 -23.78 3.32 -22.75
C ALA A 387 -23.03 3.26 -24.09
N ALA A 388 -22.28 4.31 -24.44
CA ALA A 388 -21.50 4.36 -25.66
C ALA A 388 -20.34 3.33 -25.66
N ILE A 389 -19.57 3.23 -24.58
CA ILE A 389 -18.48 2.25 -24.49
C ILE A 389 -19.03 0.81 -24.42
N GLU A 390 -20.15 0.58 -23.74
CA GLU A 390 -20.82 -0.73 -23.70
C GLU A 390 -21.29 -1.16 -25.10
N GLN A 391 -21.83 -0.22 -25.89
CA GLN A 391 -22.17 -0.48 -27.27
C GLN A 391 -20.93 -0.78 -28.13
N PHE A 392 -19.82 -0.10 -27.88
CA PHE A 392 -18.56 -0.27 -28.61
C PHE A 392 -17.93 -1.66 -28.37
N ILE A 393 -18.01 -2.19 -27.15
CA ILE A 393 -17.46 -3.51 -26.78
C ILE A 393 -18.41 -4.68 -27.07
N ALA A 394 -19.69 -4.42 -27.35
CA ALA A 394 -20.71 -5.46 -27.48
C ALA A 394 -20.35 -6.52 -28.53
N GLY A 395 -20.27 -7.78 -28.10
CA GLY A 395 -20.04 -8.94 -28.97
C GLY A 395 -18.57 -9.14 -29.41
N ARG A 396 -17.62 -8.40 -28.82
CA ARG A 396 -16.19 -8.55 -29.10
C ARG A 396 -15.57 -9.63 -28.20
N ASP A 397 -14.65 -10.40 -28.77
CA ASP A 397 -13.83 -11.34 -28.00
C ASP A 397 -12.76 -10.55 -27.22
N PRO A 398 -12.67 -10.66 -25.88
CA PRO A 398 -11.67 -9.95 -25.07
C PRO A 398 -10.24 -10.14 -25.56
N TRP A 399 -9.91 -11.28 -26.16
CA TRP A 399 -8.54 -11.60 -26.56
C TRP A 399 -8.24 -11.28 -28.03
N GLU A 400 -9.22 -10.76 -28.77
CA GLU A 400 -9.00 -10.23 -30.11
C GLU A 400 -8.25 -8.88 -30.02
N PRO A 401 -7.16 -8.69 -30.80
CA PRO A 401 -6.46 -7.41 -30.85
C PRO A 401 -7.31 -6.34 -31.55
N LEU A 402 -7.24 -5.10 -31.09
CA LEU A 402 -7.86 -3.96 -31.75
C LEU A 402 -7.14 -3.64 -33.06
N THR A 403 -7.92 -3.19 -34.05
CA THR A 403 -7.37 -2.54 -35.24
C THR A 403 -6.77 -1.18 -34.91
N SER A 404 -5.92 -0.65 -35.80
CA SER A 404 -5.33 0.69 -35.61
C SER A 404 -6.37 1.81 -35.47
N ASP A 405 -7.47 1.73 -36.22
CA ASP A 405 -8.56 2.70 -36.14
C ASP A 405 -9.30 2.61 -34.80
N GLU A 406 -9.54 1.38 -34.30
CA GLU A 406 -10.15 1.15 -32.98
C GLU A 406 -9.24 1.64 -31.85
N CYS A 407 -7.92 1.41 -31.94
CA CYS A 407 -6.96 1.94 -30.98
C CYS A 407 -6.98 3.48 -30.94
N ALA A 408 -7.05 4.14 -32.10
CA ALA A 408 -7.14 5.60 -32.17
C ALA A 408 -8.42 6.14 -31.50
N ILE A 409 -9.55 5.46 -31.69
CA ILE A 409 -10.81 5.81 -31.02
C ILE A 409 -10.67 5.71 -29.49
N VAL A 410 -10.03 4.66 -28.98
CA VAL A 410 -9.82 4.49 -27.53
C VAL A 410 -8.88 5.57 -26.97
N ASP A 411 -7.82 5.93 -27.71
CA ASP A 411 -6.88 6.98 -27.30
C ASP A 411 -7.54 8.37 -27.25
N GLU A 412 -8.33 8.71 -28.28
CA GLU A 412 -9.14 9.94 -28.31
C GLU A 412 -10.15 9.96 -27.16
N PHE A 413 -10.81 8.82 -26.91
CA PHE A 413 -11.75 8.68 -25.81
C PHE A 413 -11.09 8.90 -24.43
N LEU A 414 -9.93 8.29 -24.17
CA LEU A 414 -9.19 8.49 -22.92
C LEU A 414 -8.73 9.95 -22.77
N THR A 415 -8.24 10.55 -23.85
CA THR A 415 -7.83 11.96 -23.87
C THR A 415 -8.99 12.88 -23.51
N GLU A 416 -10.15 12.71 -24.16
CA GLU A 416 -11.38 13.47 -23.87
C GLU A 416 -11.85 13.25 -22.43
N LEU A 417 -11.79 12.00 -21.96
CA LEU A 417 -12.21 11.61 -20.62
C LEU A 417 -11.37 12.34 -19.55
N HIS A 418 -10.05 12.32 -19.67
CA HIS A 418 -9.15 12.98 -18.71
C HIS A 418 -9.16 14.50 -18.85
N ALA A 419 -9.39 15.04 -20.06
CA ALA A 419 -9.47 16.49 -20.24
C ALA A 419 -10.72 17.10 -19.59
N ASN A 420 -11.88 16.42 -19.68
CA ASN A 420 -13.16 17.01 -19.32
C ASN A 420 -13.81 16.40 -18.07
N TYR A 421 -13.39 15.21 -17.63
CA TYR A 421 -14.04 14.45 -16.55
C TYR A 421 -13.08 14.01 -15.43
N ALA A 422 -11.90 14.64 -15.34
CA ALA A 422 -10.85 14.27 -14.40
C ALA A 422 -11.31 14.20 -12.93
N ASP A 423 -12.20 15.09 -12.48
CA ASP A 423 -12.61 15.13 -11.07
C ASP A 423 -13.36 13.86 -10.65
N VAL A 424 -13.99 13.18 -11.61
CA VAL A 424 -14.75 11.95 -11.38
C VAL A 424 -13.93 10.70 -11.69
N VAL A 425 -13.10 10.73 -12.75
CA VAL A 425 -12.48 9.50 -13.28
C VAL A 425 -11.03 9.25 -12.86
N ARG A 426 -10.28 10.28 -12.43
CA ARG A 426 -8.81 10.25 -12.29
C ARG A 426 -8.24 9.13 -11.41
N HIS A 427 -9.03 8.59 -10.49
CA HIS A 427 -8.59 7.58 -9.53
C HIS A 427 -8.92 6.13 -9.95
N ASN A 428 -9.70 5.96 -11.00
CA ASN A 428 -10.17 4.65 -11.45
C ASN A 428 -9.73 4.38 -12.90
N VAL A 429 -9.79 5.40 -13.76
CA VAL A 429 -9.57 5.19 -15.19
C VAL A 429 -8.07 5.28 -15.55
N PRO A 430 -7.53 4.29 -16.29
CA PRO A 430 -6.15 4.31 -16.78
C PRO A 430 -5.81 5.57 -17.57
N SER A 431 -4.55 5.99 -17.52
CA SER A 431 -4.13 7.28 -18.09
C SER A 431 -3.83 7.22 -19.59
N SER A 432 -3.59 6.02 -20.12
CA SER A 432 -3.17 5.82 -21.50
C SER A 432 -3.59 4.45 -22.05
N VAL A 433 -3.56 4.29 -23.38
CA VAL A 433 -3.69 2.98 -24.04
C VAL A 433 -2.58 2.01 -23.63
N THR A 434 -1.38 2.51 -23.30
CA THR A 434 -0.26 1.71 -22.80
C THR A 434 -0.57 1.06 -21.46
N ASP A 435 -1.29 1.76 -20.57
CA ASP A 435 -1.72 1.19 -19.28
C ASP A 435 -2.73 0.05 -19.49
N LEU A 436 -3.66 0.21 -20.45
CA LEU A 436 -4.64 -0.82 -20.80
C LEU A 436 -3.97 -2.04 -21.46
N ALA A 437 -2.98 -1.82 -22.32
CA ALA A 437 -2.19 -2.88 -22.91
C ALA A 437 -1.38 -3.63 -21.84
N ALA A 438 -0.76 -2.90 -20.90
CA ALA A 438 -0.03 -3.49 -19.78
C ALA A 438 -0.95 -4.37 -18.92
N LEU A 439 -2.16 -3.89 -18.62
CA LEU A 439 -3.16 -4.67 -17.90
C LEU A 439 -3.53 -5.95 -18.63
N SER A 440 -3.84 -5.85 -19.93
CA SER A 440 -4.21 -7.00 -20.74
C SER A 440 -3.11 -8.06 -20.81
N LEU A 441 -1.85 -7.64 -20.99
CA LEU A 441 -0.70 -8.55 -20.99
C LEU A 441 -0.51 -9.27 -19.64
N ARG A 442 -0.74 -8.59 -18.51
CA ARG A 442 -0.67 -9.23 -17.18
C ARG A 442 -1.78 -10.25 -17.00
N THR A 443 -3.00 -9.94 -17.42
CA THR A 443 -4.12 -10.88 -17.34
C THR A 443 -3.86 -12.08 -18.27
N MET A 444 -3.45 -11.84 -19.52
CA MET A 444 -3.12 -12.90 -20.48
C MET A 444 -2.09 -13.90 -19.97
N VAL A 445 -1.03 -13.44 -19.29
CA VAL A 445 0.04 -14.34 -18.83
C VAL A 445 -0.30 -15.10 -17.54
N THR A 446 -1.43 -14.78 -16.91
CA THR A 446 -1.82 -15.37 -15.61
C THR A 446 -3.21 -16.02 -15.58
N ASP A 447 -4.03 -15.79 -16.58
CA ASP A 447 -5.41 -16.26 -16.65
C ASP A 447 -5.54 -17.59 -17.42
N THR A 448 -6.49 -17.70 -18.34
CA THR A 448 -6.81 -18.96 -19.03
C THR A 448 -5.82 -19.32 -20.15
N THR A 449 -5.87 -20.58 -20.60
CA THR A 449 -5.07 -21.05 -21.75
C THR A 449 -5.37 -20.25 -23.02
N GLU A 450 -6.62 -19.82 -23.22
CA GLU A 450 -7.02 -18.97 -24.35
C GLU A 450 -6.40 -17.58 -24.25
N ALA A 451 -6.35 -16.99 -23.06
CA ALA A 451 -5.71 -15.69 -22.83
C ALA A 451 -4.21 -15.76 -23.09
N VAL A 452 -3.54 -16.81 -22.57
CA VAL A 452 -2.13 -17.09 -22.86
C VAL A 452 -1.92 -17.32 -24.35
N ALA A 453 -2.85 -17.98 -25.05
CA ALA A 453 -2.79 -18.22 -26.49
C ALA A 453 -2.78 -16.90 -27.31
N ALA A 454 -3.47 -15.87 -26.86
CA ALA A 454 -3.53 -14.56 -27.52
C ALA A 454 -2.31 -13.65 -27.25
N LEU A 455 -1.53 -13.92 -26.21
CA LEU A 455 -0.33 -13.15 -25.85
C LEU A 455 0.71 -13.18 -26.99
N PRO A 456 1.29 -12.06 -27.46
CA PRO A 456 2.35 -12.10 -28.47
C PRO A 456 3.62 -12.80 -27.98
N ASP A 457 4.29 -13.56 -28.86
CA ASP A 457 5.49 -14.35 -28.51
C ASP A 457 6.65 -13.50 -27.99
N ASP A 458 6.85 -12.32 -28.56
CA ASP A 458 7.88 -11.36 -28.14
C ASP A 458 7.60 -10.81 -26.73
N GLN A 459 6.32 -10.56 -26.41
CA GLN A 459 5.89 -10.12 -25.08
C GLN A 459 6.01 -11.25 -24.06
N LEU A 460 5.62 -12.48 -24.39
CA LEU A 460 5.83 -13.65 -23.53
C LEU A 460 7.33 -13.86 -23.24
N ALA A 461 8.17 -13.79 -24.28
CA ALA A 461 9.61 -13.90 -24.13
C ALA A 461 10.21 -12.78 -23.26
N ARG A 462 9.70 -11.54 -23.39
CA ARG A 462 10.09 -10.41 -22.54
C ARG A 462 9.67 -10.63 -21.09
N ILE A 463 8.42 -11.01 -20.83
CA ILE A 463 7.90 -11.31 -19.49
C ILE A 463 8.77 -12.36 -18.81
N ASN A 464 9.05 -13.46 -19.51
CA ASN A 464 9.91 -14.53 -19.00
C ASN A 464 11.37 -14.11 -18.76
N ARG A 465 11.88 -13.14 -19.50
CA ARG A 465 13.26 -12.65 -19.34
C ARG A 465 13.38 -11.64 -18.20
N GLU A 466 12.40 -10.75 -18.05
CA GLU A 466 12.56 -9.50 -17.27
C GLU A 466 11.65 -9.42 -16.05
N PHE A 467 10.54 -10.16 -16.01
CA PHE A 467 9.48 -9.98 -15.02
C PHE A 467 9.24 -11.23 -14.17
N ARG A 468 10.26 -12.10 -14.04
CA ARG A 468 10.17 -13.28 -13.14
C ARG A 468 10.34 -12.93 -11.67
N MET A 469 10.90 -11.76 -11.35
CA MET A 469 11.04 -11.27 -9.99
C MET A 469 9.98 -10.19 -9.67
N PRO A 470 9.50 -10.11 -8.41
CA PRO A 470 8.72 -8.98 -7.89
C PRO A 470 9.47 -7.64 -7.99
N THR A 471 8.77 -6.53 -7.75
CA THR A 471 9.37 -5.19 -7.78
C THR A 471 10.15 -4.92 -6.48
N ARG A 472 11.41 -4.51 -6.60
CA ARG A 472 12.32 -4.03 -5.53
C ARG A 472 12.75 -5.08 -4.51
N HIS A 473 11.81 -5.85 -3.95
CA HIS A 473 12.08 -6.86 -2.93
C HIS A 473 11.69 -8.26 -3.42
N PRO A 474 12.54 -9.29 -3.23
CA PRO A 474 12.19 -10.66 -3.60
C PRO A 474 11.15 -11.28 -2.66
N HIS A 475 10.39 -12.24 -3.19
CA HIS A 475 9.68 -13.22 -2.38
C HIS A 475 10.71 -14.17 -1.77
N LEU A 476 10.70 -14.34 -0.44
CA LEU A 476 11.77 -15.02 0.29
C LEU A 476 11.23 -16.00 1.32
N MET A 477 11.92 -17.10 1.51
CA MET A 477 11.87 -17.91 2.73
C MET A 477 13.22 -17.82 3.42
N PHE A 478 13.23 -17.79 4.75
CA PHE A 478 14.43 -17.64 5.58
C PHE A 478 15.22 -16.34 5.33
N GLY A 479 16.32 -16.16 6.07
CA GLY A 479 17.15 -14.97 6.00
C GLY A 479 16.58 -13.76 6.78
N PRO A 480 17.16 -12.56 6.58
CA PRO A 480 16.75 -11.37 7.31
C PRO A 480 15.33 -10.87 7.08
N GLY A 481 14.76 -11.14 5.90
CA GLY A 481 13.67 -10.34 5.36
C GLY A 481 14.12 -8.96 4.87
N SER A 482 13.25 -8.27 4.14
CA SER A 482 13.51 -6.94 3.57
C SER A 482 12.94 -5.79 4.41
N SER A 483 12.48 -6.07 5.64
CA SER A 483 11.82 -5.07 6.50
C SER A 483 12.79 -4.03 7.07
N HIS A 484 12.28 -2.90 7.53
CA HIS A 484 13.06 -1.86 8.21
C HIS A 484 13.59 -2.28 9.60
N ASN A 485 13.10 -3.38 10.16
CA ASN A 485 13.52 -3.84 11.49
C ASN A 485 13.69 -5.37 11.59
N PRO A 486 14.63 -5.95 10.82
CA PRO A 486 14.88 -7.40 10.85
C PRO A 486 15.46 -7.84 12.20
N ALA A 487 16.16 -6.94 12.90
CA ALA A 487 16.76 -7.20 14.21
C ALA A 487 15.72 -7.53 15.30
N ALA A 488 14.52 -6.94 15.24
CA ALA A 488 13.45 -7.21 16.21
C ALA A 488 12.98 -8.67 16.18
N HIS A 489 13.03 -9.32 15.01
CA HIS A 489 12.64 -10.71 14.82
C HIS A 489 13.79 -11.67 15.13
N ALA A 490 15.00 -11.36 14.66
CA ALA A 490 16.19 -12.14 14.97
C ALA A 490 16.47 -12.22 16.49
N GLY A 491 16.22 -11.12 17.23
CA GLY A 491 16.36 -11.09 18.68
C GLY A 491 15.39 -12.02 19.44
N ARG A 492 14.35 -12.53 18.77
CA ARG A 492 13.39 -13.50 19.34
C ARG A 492 13.71 -14.96 19.00
N GLY A 493 14.67 -15.20 18.09
CA GLY A 493 14.92 -16.54 17.55
C GLY A 493 13.81 -17.01 16.61
N ASP A 494 13.13 -16.07 15.95
CA ASP A 494 12.13 -16.38 14.95
C ASP A 494 12.79 -16.55 13.58
N ILE A 495 12.27 -17.48 12.79
CA ILE A 495 12.61 -17.68 11.39
C ILE A 495 11.56 -16.98 10.51
N LEU A 496 12.02 -16.37 9.42
CA LEU A 496 11.14 -15.91 8.35
C LEU A 496 10.66 -17.14 7.58
N LEU A 497 9.39 -17.52 7.73
CA LEU A 497 8.81 -18.62 6.95
C LEU A 497 8.60 -18.19 5.50
N LEU A 498 8.01 -17.01 5.30
CA LEU A 498 7.69 -16.50 3.98
C LEU A 498 7.60 -14.99 4.00
N GLN A 499 8.16 -14.34 3.00
CA GLN A 499 7.96 -12.94 2.68
C GLN A 499 7.32 -12.86 1.29
N LEU A 500 6.25 -12.08 1.20
CA LEU A 500 5.56 -11.75 -0.04
C LEU A 500 5.74 -10.25 -0.28
N ALA A 501 6.49 -9.92 -1.31
CA ALA A 501 6.77 -8.55 -1.71
C ALA A 501 5.67 -7.99 -2.62
N TYR A 502 5.78 -6.70 -2.92
CA TYR A 502 5.00 -6.07 -3.97
C TYR A 502 5.27 -6.73 -5.34
N ASP A 503 4.21 -7.18 -6.01
CA ASP A 503 4.31 -7.88 -7.29
C ASP A 503 3.08 -7.61 -8.16
N ASP A 504 3.17 -6.59 -9.01
CA ASP A 504 2.10 -6.19 -9.93
C ASP A 504 1.72 -7.27 -10.96
N MET A 505 2.64 -8.17 -11.31
CA MET A 505 2.40 -9.29 -12.23
C MET A 505 1.46 -10.38 -11.65
N ILE A 506 1.22 -10.38 -10.33
CA ILE A 506 0.22 -11.22 -9.66
C ILE A 506 -0.74 -10.37 -8.80
N GLU A 507 -0.89 -9.09 -9.17
CA GLU A 507 -1.82 -8.13 -8.56
C GLU A 507 -1.63 -7.95 -7.03
N TRP A 508 -0.41 -8.25 -6.55
CA TRP A 508 0.06 -7.98 -5.19
C TRP A 508 0.53 -6.54 -5.08
N ARG A 509 -0.42 -5.62 -5.24
CA ARG A 509 -0.19 -4.18 -5.20
C ARG A 509 -0.38 -3.64 -3.79
N TRP A 510 0.43 -4.14 -2.87
CA TRP A 510 0.46 -3.64 -1.51
C TRP A 510 0.78 -2.13 -1.55
N GLY A 511 0.03 -1.30 -0.81
CA GLY A 511 0.32 0.14 -0.74
C GLY A 511 1.80 0.40 -0.41
N GLU A 512 2.35 1.56 -0.79
CA GLU A 512 3.75 1.97 -0.54
C GLU A 512 4.82 0.87 -0.77
N MET A 513 4.57 -0.06 -1.71
CA MET A 513 5.44 -1.22 -1.98
C MET A 513 5.67 -2.14 -0.78
N GLY A 514 4.71 -2.22 0.14
CA GLY A 514 4.83 -2.97 1.38
C GLY A 514 5.04 -4.48 1.22
N LEU A 515 5.28 -5.15 2.35
CA LEU A 515 5.67 -6.55 2.43
C LEU A 515 4.80 -7.28 3.44
N PHE A 516 4.27 -8.46 3.09
CA PHE A 516 3.76 -9.40 4.08
C PHE A 516 4.87 -10.36 4.50
N GLN A 517 5.00 -10.61 5.80
CA GLN A 517 6.02 -11.51 6.35
C GLN A 517 5.41 -12.45 7.40
N PHE A 518 5.61 -13.75 7.20
CA PHE A 518 5.24 -14.83 8.10
C PHE A 518 6.46 -15.22 8.95
N TRP A 519 6.33 -15.11 10.26
CA TRP A 519 7.39 -15.41 11.22
C TRP A 519 6.95 -16.52 12.17
N ILE A 520 7.83 -17.45 12.52
CA ILE A 520 7.56 -18.49 13.54
C ILE A 520 8.82 -18.71 14.38
N SER A 521 8.67 -19.16 15.63
CA SER A 521 9.84 -19.56 16.41
C SER A 521 10.44 -20.87 15.89
N GLU A 522 11.76 -21.05 16.00
CA GLU A 522 12.40 -22.32 15.64
C GLU A 522 11.78 -23.54 16.36
N ASP A 523 11.47 -23.39 17.66
CA ASP A 523 10.89 -24.45 18.50
C ASP A 523 9.45 -24.79 18.08
N ASP A 524 8.68 -23.83 17.54
CA ASP A 524 7.33 -24.05 17.02
C ASP A 524 7.37 -24.69 15.62
N ALA A 525 8.25 -24.22 14.74
CA ALA A 525 8.46 -24.81 13.41
C ALA A 525 8.90 -26.28 13.50
N ALA A 526 9.89 -26.58 14.35
CA ALA A 526 10.38 -27.93 14.57
C ALA A 526 9.31 -28.88 15.15
N ALA A 527 8.35 -28.32 15.90
CA ALA A 527 7.24 -29.08 16.48
C ALA A 527 5.99 -29.10 15.59
N GLY A 528 6.03 -28.49 14.39
CA GLY A 528 4.88 -28.41 13.48
C GLY A 528 3.69 -27.60 14.03
N ARG A 529 3.94 -26.62 14.92
CA ARG A 529 2.90 -25.76 15.50
C ARG A 529 2.64 -24.53 14.63
N TRP A 530 2.12 -24.76 13.43
CA TRP A 530 1.95 -23.73 12.40
C TRP A 530 0.92 -22.65 12.78
N ASP A 531 0.00 -22.97 13.70
CA ASP A 531 -0.91 -22.01 14.34
C ASP A 531 -0.19 -20.87 15.10
N ARG A 532 1.10 -21.05 15.40
CA ARG A 532 1.96 -20.06 16.05
C ARG A 532 2.67 -19.12 15.08
N ALA A 533 2.50 -19.32 13.77
CA ALA A 533 3.01 -18.37 12.79
C ALA A 533 2.32 -17.00 12.93
N ARG A 534 3.12 -15.94 12.87
CA ARG A 534 2.69 -14.56 13.00
C ARG A 534 2.84 -13.86 11.66
N LEU A 535 1.80 -13.16 11.24
CA LEU A 535 1.85 -12.29 10.06
C LEU A 535 2.17 -10.86 10.49
N SER A 536 3.09 -10.21 9.79
CA SER A 536 3.34 -8.78 9.86
C SER A 536 3.25 -8.14 8.48
N PHE A 537 2.90 -6.86 8.44
CA PHE A 537 2.97 -6.03 7.27
C PHE A 537 3.96 -4.89 7.53
N ASP A 538 4.88 -4.64 6.59
CA ASP A 538 5.85 -3.55 6.67
C ASP A 538 5.74 -2.65 5.43
N GLU A 539 5.74 -1.33 5.65
CA GLU A 539 5.68 -0.30 4.61
C GLU A 539 7.14 0.11 4.27
N THR A 540 7.51 0.15 2.98
CA THR A 540 8.92 0.24 2.51
C THR A 540 9.36 1.60 1.97
#